data_AF-Q2G1D4-F1
#
_entry.id   AF-Q2G1D4-F1
#
_cell.length_a   1.000
_cell.length_b   1.000
_cell.length_c   1.000
_cell.angle_alpha   90.00
_cell.angle_beta   90.00
_cell.angle_gamma   90.00
#
_symmetry.space_group_name_H-M   'P 1'
#
loop_
_entity.id
_entity.type
_entity.pdbx_description
1 polymer ?
#
loop_
_entity_poly.entity_id
_entity_poly.type
_entity_poly.pdbx_seq_one_letter_code
_entity_poly.pdbx_strand_id
1 'polypeptide(L)'
;MTTQMKIKTYLVAGIKAALLDTTGIKLASKSETTSHTYQHQALVDQLHELIANTDLNKLSYLNLDAFQKRDILAAHYIAKSAIRTKNLDQMTKAKQRLESIYNSISNPLHSQNN
;
A
#
# COMPACT_ATOMS: atom_id res chain seq x y z
N MET A 1 -16.00 6.25 25.20
CA MET A 1 -16.05 5.88 23.77
C MET A 1 -14.72 6.24 23.12
N THR A 2 -13.79 5.29 22.99
CA THR A 2 -12.42 5.55 22.50
C THR A 2 -11.84 4.31 21.80
N THR A 3 -12.20 4.10 20.53
CA THR A 3 -11.70 2.94 19.73
C THR A 3 -10.93 3.37 18.47
N GLN A 4 -10.67 4.67 18.29
CA GLN A 4 -10.15 5.25 17.04
C GLN A 4 -8.60 5.31 16.92
N MET A 5 -7.82 4.92 17.93
CA MET A 5 -6.36 5.23 17.97
C MET A 5 -5.41 4.10 17.54
N LYS A 6 -5.86 2.88 17.22
CA LYS A 6 -4.93 1.75 16.99
C LYS A 6 -4.47 1.57 15.54
N ILE A 7 -5.18 2.10 14.54
CA ILE A 7 -4.82 1.93 13.13
C ILE A 7 -3.69 2.88 12.69
N LYS A 8 -3.57 4.07 13.32
CA LYS A 8 -2.55 5.07 12.96
C LYS A 8 -1.12 4.63 13.27
N THR A 9 -0.92 3.74 14.25
CA THR A 9 0.42 3.37 14.72
C THR A 9 1.14 2.39 13.80
N TYR A 10 0.41 1.55 13.06
CA TYR A 10 1.03 0.50 12.24
C TYR A 10 1.52 1.00 10.87
N LEU A 11 0.81 1.94 10.23
CA LEU A 11 1.22 2.49 8.94
C LEU A 11 2.44 3.42 9.03
N VAL A 12 2.57 4.17 10.13
CA VAL A 12 3.66 5.16 10.31
C VAL A 12 5.00 4.48 10.58
N ALA A 13 5.00 3.29 11.18
CA ALA A 13 6.22 2.55 11.49
C ALA A 13 6.89 1.96 10.22
N GLY A 14 6.11 1.47 9.27
CA GLY A 14 6.64 0.86 8.03
C GLY A 14 7.30 1.87 7.09
N ILE A 15 6.77 3.09 7.01
CA ILE A 15 7.28 4.14 6.10
C ILE A 15 8.59 4.75 6.63
N LYS A 16 8.79 4.80 7.95
CA LYS A 16 10.04 5.31 8.55
C LYS A 16 11.21 4.32 8.49
N ALA A 17 10.94 3.02 8.50
CA ALA A 17 11.99 2.01 8.38
C ALA A 17 12.62 1.97 6.97
N ALA A 18 11.84 2.26 5.92
CA ALA A 18 12.33 2.25 4.53
C ALA A 18 13.12 3.51 4.13
N LEU A 19 12.99 4.62 4.87
CA LEU A 19 13.68 5.89 4.57
C LEU A 19 14.97 6.11 5.37
N LEU A 20 15.28 5.26 6.36
CA LEU A 20 16.36 5.49 7.34
C LEU A 20 17.47 4.42 7.33
N ASP A 21 17.65 3.68 6.22
CA ASP A 21 18.67 2.64 6.12
C ASP A 21 19.76 2.94 5.06
N THR A 22 19.91 4.21 4.67
CA THR A 22 20.97 4.66 3.74
C THR A 22 22.29 4.99 4.45
N THR A 23 22.42 4.74 5.76
CA THR A 23 23.66 5.03 6.50
C THR A 23 23.93 4.02 7.63
N GLY A 24 24.72 2.97 7.34
CA GLY A 24 25.76 2.54 8.29
C GLY A 24 25.58 1.30 9.17
N ILE A 25 24.73 0.32 8.85
CA ILE A 25 24.62 -0.91 9.68
C ILE A 25 25.26 -2.12 8.97
N LYS A 26 26.45 -2.52 9.45
CA LYS A 26 27.06 -3.84 9.18
C LYS A 26 26.11 -4.94 9.68
N LEU A 27 25.46 -5.66 8.77
CA LEU A 27 24.71 -6.87 9.10
C LEU A 27 25.22 -8.06 8.27
N ALA A 28 25.37 -9.18 8.97
CA ALA A 28 26.13 -10.35 8.58
C ALA A 28 25.70 -10.99 7.25
N SER A 29 26.72 -11.42 6.53
CA SER A 29 26.79 -12.33 5.38
C SER A 29 25.59 -13.27 5.22
N LYS A 30 24.65 -12.87 4.36
CA LYS A 30 23.74 -13.77 3.67
C LYS A 30 23.65 -13.28 2.22
N SER A 31 24.29 -14.05 1.33
CA SER A 31 24.26 -13.99 -0.14
C SER A 31 23.80 -12.67 -0.75
N GLU A 32 24.71 -11.96 -1.44
CA GLU A 32 24.47 -10.74 -2.21
C GLU A 32 23.28 -10.88 -3.19
N THR A 33 22.05 -10.72 -2.68
CA THR A 33 20.90 -10.36 -3.49
C THR A 33 21.20 -8.94 -3.96
N THR A 34 21.63 -8.80 -5.21
CA THR A 34 22.00 -7.53 -5.83
C THR A 34 20.96 -6.45 -5.51
N SER A 35 21.38 -5.23 -5.16
CA SER A 35 20.52 -4.15 -4.64
C SER A 35 19.18 -3.98 -5.39
N HIS A 36 19.16 -4.24 -6.70
CA HIS A 36 17.94 -4.24 -7.51
C HIS A 36 16.90 -5.26 -7.03
N THR A 37 17.30 -6.50 -6.76
CA THR A 37 16.39 -7.57 -6.30
C THR A 37 15.71 -7.23 -4.97
N TYR A 38 16.42 -6.64 -4.02
CA TYR A 38 15.87 -6.25 -2.72
C TYR A 38 14.84 -5.12 -2.84
N GLN A 39 15.14 -4.09 -3.64
CA GLN A 39 14.22 -2.98 -3.89
C GLN A 39 12.94 -3.44 -4.59
N HIS A 40 13.05 -4.38 -5.53
CA HIS A 40 11.89 -4.98 -6.19
C HIS A 40 11.03 -5.75 -5.19
N GLN A 41 11.62 -6.50 -4.26
CA GLN A 41 10.86 -7.27 -3.28
C GLN A 41 10.12 -6.35 -2.30
N ALA A 42 10.77 -5.32 -1.76
CA ALA A 42 10.13 -4.39 -0.85
C ALA A 42 8.91 -3.68 -1.48
N LEU A 43 9.00 -3.31 -2.77
CA LEU A 43 7.88 -2.71 -3.49
C LEU A 43 6.74 -3.71 -3.74
N VAL A 44 7.07 -4.96 -4.05
CA VAL A 44 6.07 -6.04 -4.18
C VAL A 44 5.33 -6.27 -2.87
N ASP A 45 6.05 -6.29 -1.74
CA ASP A 45 5.45 -6.48 -0.41
C ASP A 45 4.53 -5.30 -0.05
N GLN A 46 4.95 -4.05 -0.33
CA GLN A 46 4.11 -2.86 -0.15
C GLN A 46 2.83 -2.91 -0.99
N LEU A 47 2.92 -3.37 -2.24
CA LEU A 47 1.74 -3.55 -3.10
C LEU A 47 0.80 -4.63 -2.58
N HIS A 48 1.32 -5.76 -2.10
CA HIS A 48 0.50 -6.81 -1.50
C HIS A 48 -0.23 -6.31 -0.24
N GLU A 49 0.44 -5.55 0.62
CA GLU A 49 -0.17 -4.93 1.79
C GLU A 49 -1.30 -3.97 1.40
N LEU A 50 -1.06 -3.08 0.43
CA LEU A 50 -2.05 -2.13 -0.06
C LEU A 50 -3.27 -2.82 -0.69
N ILE A 51 -3.06 -3.89 -1.47
CA ILE A 51 -4.15 -4.72 -2.01
C ILE A 51 -4.98 -5.32 -0.86
N ALA A 52 -4.33 -5.86 0.17
CA ALA A 52 -5.01 -6.48 1.31
C ALA A 52 -5.78 -5.48 2.20
N ASN A 53 -5.29 -4.24 2.29
CA ASN A 53 -5.90 -3.14 3.04
C ASN A 53 -7.01 -2.43 2.27
N THR A 54 -7.07 -2.62 0.94
CA THR A 54 -8.13 -2.08 0.07
C THR A 54 -9.09 -3.19 -0.43
N ASP A 55 -9.14 -4.35 0.24
CA ASP A 55 -10.04 -5.44 -0.12
C ASP A 55 -11.51 -5.09 0.15
N LEU A 56 -12.33 -5.07 -0.91
CA LEU A 56 -13.76 -4.75 -0.83
C LEU A 56 -14.54 -5.57 0.19
N ASN A 57 -14.13 -6.81 0.46
CA ASN A 57 -14.78 -7.65 1.47
C ASN A 57 -14.58 -7.11 2.89
N LYS A 58 -13.44 -6.47 3.13
CA LYS A 58 -13.11 -5.83 4.42
C LYS A 58 -13.65 -4.41 4.52
N LEU A 59 -13.96 -3.77 3.39
CA LEU A 59 -14.41 -2.38 3.31
C LEU A 59 -15.94 -2.23 3.22
N SER A 60 -16.70 -3.30 3.44
CA SER A 60 -18.16 -3.28 3.36
C SER A 60 -18.80 -2.22 4.27
N TYR A 61 -18.19 -1.94 5.43
CA TYR A 61 -18.64 -0.93 6.40
C TYR A 61 -18.52 0.53 5.92
N LEU A 62 -17.76 0.79 4.84
CA LEU A 62 -17.54 2.15 4.32
C LEU A 62 -18.63 2.62 3.34
N ASN A 63 -19.60 1.77 2.99
CA ASN A 63 -20.69 2.09 2.06
C ASN A 63 -20.19 2.70 0.73
N LEU A 64 -19.08 2.17 0.20
CA LEU A 64 -18.48 2.67 -1.04
C LEU A 64 -19.46 2.58 -2.20
N ASP A 65 -19.50 3.64 -3.00
CA ASP A 65 -20.32 3.68 -4.20
C ASP A 65 -19.78 2.72 -5.30
N ALA A 66 -20.56 2.51 -6.35
CA ALA A 66 -20.17 1.62 -7.44
C ALA A 66 -18.91 2.11 -8.20
N PHE A 67 -18.69 3.41 -8.28
CA PHE A 67 -17.54 4.01 -8.94
C PHE A 67 -16.25 3.76 -8.14
N GLN A 68 -16.27 3.98 -6.83
CA GLN A 68 -15.18 3.69 -5.90
C GLN A 68 -14.82 2.20 -5.89
N LYS A 69 -15.83 1.31 -5.90
CA LYS A 69 -15.60 -0.14 -6.00
C LYS A 69 -14.90 -0.52 -7.31
N ARG A 70 -15.33 0.05 -8.43
CA ARG A 70 -14.69 -0.18 -9.74
C ARG A 70 -13.25 0.31 -9.76
N ASP A 71 -12.99 1.45 -9.15
CA ASP A 71 -11.65 2.04 -9.07
C ASP A 71 -10.69 1.17 -8.24
N ILE A 72 -11.15 0.66 -7.09
CA ILE A 72 -10.40 -0.31 -6.28
C ILE A 72 -10.06 -1.57 -7.08
N LEU A 73 -11.04 -2.16 -7.78
CA LEU A 73 -10.83 -3.36 -8.58
C LEU A 73 -9.83 -3.13 -9.74
N ALA A 74 -9.91 -1.97 -10.39
CA ALA A 74 -8.97 -1.58 -11.44
C ALA A 74 -7.55 -1.43 -10.89
N ALA A 75 -7.40 -0.75 -9.75
CA ALA A 75 -6.10 -0.58 -9.10
C ALA A 75 -5.50 -1.92 -8.65
N HIS A 76 -6.31 -2.84 -8.12
CA HIS A 76 -5.88 -4.20 -7.78
C HIS A 76 -5.37 -4.96 -9.01
N TYR A 77 -6.08 -4.86 -10.13
CA TYR A 77 -5.67 -5.51 -11.38
C TYR A 77 -4.33 -4.97 -11.90
N ILE A 78 -4.17 -3.65 -11.93
CA ILE A 78 -2.93 -2.99 -12.36
C ILE A 78 -1.76 -3.40 -11.44
N ALA A 79 -1.95 -3.37 -10.12
CA ALA A 79 -0.92 -3.76 -9.16
C ALA A 79 -0.50 -5.23 -9.32
N LYS A 80 -1.45 -6.17 -9.41
CA LYS A 80 -1.16 -7.60 -9.63
C LYS A 80 -0.45 -7.84 -10.97
N SER A 81 -0.85 -7.12 -12.02
CA SER A 81 -0.21 -7.20 -13.34
C SER A 81 1.22 -6.64 -13.32
N ALA A 82 1.44 -5.53 -12.61
CA ALA A 82 2.75 -4.90 -12.45
C ALA A 82 3.73 -5.81 -11.69
N ILE A 83 3.27 -6.45 -10.61
CA ILE A 83 4.04 -7.47 -9.86
C ILE A 83 4.39 -8.64 -10.78
N ARG A 84 3.41 -9.18 -11.51
CA ARG A 84 3.59 -10.34 -12.39
C ARG A 84 4.61 -10.06 -13.51
N THR A 85 4.57 -8.87 -14.09
CA THR A 85 5.48 -8.45 -15.17
C THR A 85 6.80 -7.88 -14.66
N LYS A 86 6.97 -7.75 -13.34
CA LYS A 86 8.13 -7.12 -12.68
C LYS A 86 8.45 -5.73 -13.24
N ASN A 87 7.43 -5.01 -13.69
CA ASN A 87 7.59 -3.70 -14.31
C ASN A 87 7.63 -2.62 -13.21
N LEU A 88 8.83 -2.06 -12.96
CA LEU A 88 9.06 -1.10 -11.88
C LEU A 88 8.18 0.14 -11.98
N ASP A 89 8.09 0.75 -13.17
CA ASP A 89 7.29 1.96 -13.39
C ASP A 89 5.80 1.69 -13.11
N GLN A 90 5.28 0.55 -13.57
CA GLN A 90 3.91 0.13 -13.29
C GLN A 90 3.69 -0.16 -11.81
N MET A 91 4.66 -0.79 -11.13
CA MET A 91 4.56 -1.06 -9.69
C MET A 91 4.52 0.24 -8.88
N THR A 92 5.37 1.22 -9.21
CA THR A 92 5.38 2.53 -8.56
C THR A 92 4.08 3.29 -8.78
N LYS A 93 3.56 3.32 -10.03
CA LYS A 93 2.26 3.93 -10.34
C LYS A 93 1.11 3.25 -9.61
N ALA A 94 1.11 1.92 -9.58
CA ALA A 94 0.10 1.14 -8.88
C ALA A 94 0.11 1.40 -7.37
N LYS A 95 1.30 1.52 -6.77
CA LYS A 95 1.47 1.85 -5.35
C LYS A 95 0.84 3.21 -5.04
N GLN A 96 1.23 4.25 -5.78
CA GLN A 96 0.69 5.60 -5.59
C GLN A 96 -0.84 5.63 -5.74
N ARG A 97 -1.39 4.88 -6.72
CA ARG A 97 -2.83 4.78 -6.90
C ARG A 97 -3.52 4.11 -5.72
N LEU A 98 -3.01 2.98 -5.26
CA LEU A 98 -3.57 2.26 -4.11
C LEU A 98 -3.45 3.06 -2.81
N GLU A 99 -2.34 3.76 -2.58
CA GLU A 99 -2.16 4.67 -1.44
C GLU A 99 -3.20 5.80 -1.47
N SER A 100 -3.43 6.41 -2.64
CA SER A 100 -4.46 7.43 -2.81
C SER A 100 -5.86 6.88 -2.47
N ILE A 101 -6.20 5.69 -2.99
CA ILE A 101 -7.48 5.04 -2.71
C ILE A 101 -7.60 4.74 -1.20
N TYR A 102 -6.57 4.14 -0.59
CA TYR A 102 -6.54 3.83 0.84
C TYR A 102 -6.74 5.08 1.70
N ASN A 103 -6.11 6.20 1.34
CA ASN A 103 -6.27 7.47 2.04
C ASN A 103 -7.69 8.04 1.88
N SER A 104 -8.27 7.98 0.68
CA SER A 104 -9.63 8.45 0.41
C SER A 104 -10.70 7.63 1.13
N ILE A 105 -10.52 6.31 1.26
CA ILE A 105 -11.49 5.45 1.95
C ILE A 105 -11.31 5.46 3.49
N SER A 106 -10.09 5.69 3.99
CA SER A 106 -9.81 5.76 5.43
C SER A 106 -10.20 7.09 6.05
N ASN A 107 -10.14 8.17 5.25
CA ASN A 107 -10.64 9.48 5.60
C ASN A 107 -11.73 9.82 4.59
N PRO A 108 -12.91 9.18 4.65
CA PRO A 108 -14.02 9.63 3.85
C PRO A 108 -14.22 11.09 4.25
N LEU A 109 -13.97 12.02 3.31
CA LEU A 109 -14.33 13.43 3.48
C LEU A 109 -15.70 13.42 4.10
N HIS A 110 -15.82 13.98 5.31
CA HIS A 110 -17.07 13.98 6.07
C HIS A 110 -18.18 14.36 5.10
N SER A 111 -18.95 13.36 4.67
CA SER A 111 -20.13 13.57 3.84
C SER A 111 -21.21 14.05 4.79
N GLN A 112 -20.98 15.25 5.30
CA GLN A 112 -21.89 16.11 6.04
C GLN A 112 -22.07 17.34 5.13
N ASN A 113 -23.32 17.60 4.73
CA ASN A 113 -23.83 18.65 3.82
C ASN A 113 -23.73 18.28 2.32
N ASN A 114 -24.83 18.01 1.62
CA ASN A 114 -26.14 18.69 1.64
C ASN A 114 -27.31 17.72 1.48
#